data_AF-A0A402BLU3-F1
#
_entry.id   AF-A0A402BLU3-F1
#
_cell.length_a   1.000
_cell.length_b   1.000
_cell.length_c   1.000
_cell.angle_alpha   90.00
_cell.angle_beta   90.00
_cell.angle_gamma   90.00
#
_symmetry.space_group_name_H-M   'P 1'
#
loop_
_entity.id
_entity.type
_entity.pdbx_description
1 polymer ?
#
loop_
_entity_poly.entity_id
_entity_poly.type
_entity_poly.pdbx_seq_one_letter_code
_entity_poly.pdbx_strand_id
1 'polypeptide(L)'
;MSNSNNDLQSWVRSITALYIFRILSDGPAYGNKIAAEIRSRTTDRLNPNTNALYPLLHIMEERGYIIGKWEKPNTRSKRIYTITAGGTARIPFVEQKVRERLNDMELLVDVLREDLLDNQ
;
A
#
# COMPACT_ATOMS: atom_id res chain seq x y z
N MET A 1 13.29 20.49 10.35
CA MET A 1 13.93 19.22 9.91
C MET A 1 12.86 18.14 9.93
N SER A 2 12.20 17.86 8.81
CA SER A 2 11.30 16.71 8.74
C SER A 2 12.15 15.44 8.82
N ASN A 3 11.71 14.45 9.57
CA ASN A 3 12.40 13.18 9.68
C ASN A 3 12.23 12.46 8.33
N SER A 4 13.19 12.59 7.41
CA SER A 4 13.16 12.01 6.06
C SER A 4 12.83 10.51 6.05
N ASN A 5 13.14 9.81 7.15
CA ASN A 5 12.83 8.39 7.35
C ASN A 5 11.32 8.13 7.59
N ASN A 6 10.61 9.06 8.24
CA ASN A 6 9.16 8.96 8.44
C ASN A 6 8.39 9.25 7.14
N ASP A 7 8.90 10.15 6.29
CA ASP A 7 8.23 10.53 5.05
C ASP A 7 8.31 9.40 4.00
N LEU A 8 9.47 8.74 3.86
CA LEU A 8 9.64 7.57 3.00
C LEU A 8 8.76 6.40 3.45
N GLN A 9 8.72 6.11 4.75
CA GLN A 9 7.86 5.07 5.31
C GLN A 9 6.36 5.39 5.12
N SER A 10 5.97 6.65 5.29
CA SER A 10 4.60 7.11 5.09
C SER A 10 4.15 6.97 3.62
N TRP A 11 5.05 7.29 2.69
CA TRP A 11 4.85 7.12 1.25
C TRP A 11 4.66 5.64 0.86
N VAL A 12 5.58 4.76 1.29
CA VAL A 12 5.50 3.32 1.01
C VAL A 12 4.21 2.72 1.57
N ARG A 13 3.79 3.15 2.78
CA ARG A 13 2.49 2.75 3.35
C ARG A 13 1.31 3.20 2.48
N SER A 14 1.36 4.41 1.91
CA SER A 14 0.29 4.94 1.06
C SER A 14 0.13 4.15 -0.25
N ILE A 15 1.24 3.82 -0.92
CA ILE A 15 1.22 2.92 -2.08
C ILE A 15 0.69 1.54 -1.70
N THR A 16 1.18 0.99 -0.58
CA THR A 16 0.75 -0.33 -0.10
C THR A 16 -0.75 -0.34 0.16
N ALA A 17 -1.30 0.71 0.78
CA ALA A 17 -2.74 0.86 1.00
C ALA A 17 -3.54 0.93 -0.32
N LEU A 18 -3.03 1.65 -1.32
CA LEU A 18 -3.68 1.71 -2.64
C LEU A 18 -3.72 0.33 -3.31
N TYR A 19 -2.62 -0.44 -3.24
CA TYR A 19 -2.64 -1.82 -3.73
C TYR A 19 -3.64 -2.68 -2.97
N ILE A 20 -3.68 -2.62 -1.63
CA ILE A 20 -4.66 -3.38 -0.84
C ILE A 20 -6.08 -3.07 -1.31
N PHE A 21 -6.41 -1.78 -1.50
CA PHE A 21 -7.72 -1.39 -2.01
C PHE A 21 -8.03 -1.98 -3.38
N ARG A 22 -7.10 -1.88 -4.33
CA ARG A 22 -7.30 -2.41 -5.69
C ARG A 22 -7.44 -3.94 -5.69
N ILE A 23 -6.58 -4.63 -4.96
CA ILE A 23 -6.62 -6.11 -4.84
C ILE A 23 -7.95 -6.56 -4.22
N LEU A 24 -8.41 -5.89 -3.17
CA LEU A 24 -9.67 -6.25 -2.52
C LEU A 24 -10.91 -5.81 -3.32
N SER A 25 -10.76 -4.87 -4.26
CA SER A 25 -11.79 -4.54 -5.24
C SER A 25 -11.93 -5.62 -6.30
N ASP A 26 -10.85 -6.34 -6.64
CA ASP A 26 -10.87 -7.51 -7.52
C ASP A 26 -11.50 -8.74 -6.84
N GLY A 27 -11.48 -8.78 -5.49
CA GLY A 27 -12.21 -9.77 -4.68
C GLY A 27 -11.58 -10.05 -3.31
N PRO A 28 -12.27 -10.82 -2.44
CA PRO A 28 -11.75 -11.13 -1.11
C PRO A 28 -10.41 -11.86 -1.12
N ALA A 29 -9.51 -11.51 -0.20
CA ALA A 29 -8.17 -12.08 -0.13
C ALA A 29 -7.63 -12.15 1.30
N TYR A 30 -6.76 -13.12 1.57
CA TYR A 30 -6.01 -13.21 2.82
C TYR A 30 -4.66 -12.49 2.71
N GLY A 31 -4.06 -12.12 3.86
CA GLY A 31 -2.85 -11.29 3.92
C GLY A 31 -1.71 -11.77 3.02
N ASN A 32 -1.39 -13.07 3.01
CA ASN A 32 -0.31 -13.58 2.17
C ASN A 32 -0.62 -13.49 0.66
N LYS A 33 -1.88 -13.62 0.23
CA LYS A 33 -2.28 -13.41 -1.16
C LYS A 33 -2.10 -11.95 -1.56
N ILE A 34 -2.48 -11.02 -0.68
CA ILE A 34 -2.28 -9.58 -0.88
C ILE A 34 -0.79 -9.26 -1.01
N ALA A 35 0.07 -9.78 -0.12
CA ALA A 35 1.52 -9.58 -0.18
C ALA A 35 2.13 -10.10 -1.49
N ALA A 36 1.72 -11.29 -1.93
CA ALA A 36 2.19 -11.91 -3.16
C ALA A 36 1.79 -11.09 -4.40
N GLU A 37 0.55 -10.59 -4.44
CA GLU A 37 0.05 -9.78 -5.54
C GLU A 37 0.77 -8.42 -5.62
N ILE A 38 1.04 -7.77 -4.49
CA ILE A 38 1.83 -6.52 -4.46
C ILE A 38 3.22 -6.76 -5.02
N ARG A 39 3.88 -7.83 -4.57
CA ARG A 39 5.22 -8.20 -5.02
C ARG A 39 5.25 -8.47 -6.52
N SER A 40 4.27 -9.24 -7.02
CA SER A 40 4.16 -9.56 -8.45
C SER A 40 3.91 -8.32 -9.30
N ARG A 41 2.96 -7.46 -8.90
CA ARG A 41 2.64 -6.21 -9.63
C ARG A 41 3.74 -5.16 -9.58
N THR A 42 4.73 -5.30 -8.70
CA THR A 42 5.85 -4.36 -8.54
C THR A 42 7.20 -4.94 -8.95
N THR A 43 7.22 -6.10 -9.61
CA THR A 43 8.47 -6.77 -10.03
C THR A 43 9.47 -6.88 -8.87
N ASP A 44 8.97 -7.36 -7.72
CA ASP A 44 9.73 -7.53 -6.46
C ASP A 44 10.30 -6.24 -5.83
N ARG A 45 10.03 -5.05 -6.39
CA ARG A 45 10.51 -3.76 -5.87
C ARG A 45 9.79 -3.34 -4.58
N LEU A 46 8.53 -3.75 -4.39
CA LEU A 46 7.78 -3.52 -3.17
C LEU A 46 7.41 -4.87 -2.54
N ASN A 47 8.02 -5.16 -1.40
CA ASN A 47 7.79 -6.38 -0.66
C ASN A 47 7.32 -6.06 0.76
N PRO A 48 6.00 -5.87 0.98
CA PRO A 48 5.48 -5.61 2.30
C PRO A 48 5.61 -6.89 3.15
N ASN A 49 6.56 -6.86 4.10
CA ASN A 49 6.71 -7.93 5.07
C ASN A 49 5.51 -7.97 6.05
N THR A 50 5.42 -9.06 6.83
CA THR A 50 4.34 -9.26 7.82
C THR A 50 4.21 -8.08 8.79
N ASN A 51 5.33 -7.50 9.22
CA ASN A 51 5.36 -6.38 10.17
C ASN A 51 4.88 -5.05 9.58
N ALA A 52 4.84 -4.91 8.25
CA ALA A 52 4.28 -3.75 7.57
C ALA A 52 2.82 -3.99 7.15
N LEU A 53 2.53 -5.17 6.59
CA LEU A 53 1.23 -5.47 6.00
C LEU A 53 0.13 -5.62 7.05
N TYR A 54 0.35 -6.41 8.09
CA TYR A 54 -0.71 -6.72 9.06
C TYR A 54 -1.11 -5.52 9.92
N PRO A 55 -0.18 -4.67 10.40
CA PRO A 55 -0.56 -3.43 11.06
C PRO A 55 -1.35 -2.49 10.14
N LEU A 56 -1.01 -2.42 8.85
CA LEU A 56 -1.77 -1.60 7.90
C LEU A 56 -3.17 -2.16 7.65
N LEU A 57 -3.32 -3.48 7.48
CA LEU A 57 -4.63 -4.13 7.38
C LEU A 57 -5.48 -3.87 8.63
N HIS A 58 -4.88 -3.92 9.81
CA HIS A 58 -5.57 -3.60 11.06
C HIS A 58 -6.07 -2.15 11.08
N ILE A 59 -5.22 -1.18 10.73
CA ILE A 59 -5.62 0.23 10.64
C ILE A 59 -6.75 0.44 9.61
N MET A 60 -6.69 -0.24 8.47
CA MET A 60 -7.74 -0.16 7.45
C MET A 60 -9.06 -0.75 7.95
N GLU A 61 -9.00 -1.83 8.73
CA GLU A 61 -10.16 -2.47 9.36
C GLU A 61 -10.77 -1.59 10.45
N GLU A 62 -9.95 -1.02 11.35
CA GLU A 62 -10.38 -0.06 12.38
C GLU A 62 -11.07 1.17 11.78
N ARG A 63 -10.59 1.64 10.62
CA ARG A 63 -11.19 2.76 9.87
C ARG A 63 -12.44 2.38 9.09
N GLY A 64 -12.88 1.12 9.14
CA GLY A 64 -14.05 0.62 8.43
C GLY A 64 -13.87 0.56 6.91
N TYR A 65 -12.64 0.61 6.40
CA TYR A 65 -12.35 0.54 4.96
C TYR A 65 -12.33 -0.90 4.43
N ILE A 66 -12.01 -1.86 5.30
CA ILE A 66 -12.05 -3.28 5.00
C ILE A 66 -12.70 -4.02 6.18
N ILE A 67 -13.17 -5.23 5.96
CA ILE A 67 -13.66 -6.15 7.00
C ILE A 67 -12.92 -7.47 6.87
N GLY A 68 -12.38 -7.98 7.97
CA GLY A 68 -11.74 -9.29 8.07
C GLY A 68 -12.67 -10.33 8.70
N LYS A 69 -12.83 -11.48 8.04
CA LYS A 69 -13.54 -12.65 8.56
C LYS A 69 -12.61 -13.86 8.60
N TRP A 70 -12.67 -14.65 9.65
CA TRP A 70 -11.96 -15.93 9.71
C TRP A 70 -12.65 -16.94 8.81
N GLU A 71 -11.90 -17.59 7.92
CA GLU A 71 -12.42 -18.64 7.02
C GLU A 71 -13.02 -19.82 7.81
N LYS A 72 -12.41 -20.17 8.94
CA LYS A 72 -12.90 -21.17 9.90
C LYS A 72 -12.66 -20.68 11.33
N PRO A 73 -13.69 -20.37 12.13
CA PRO A 73 -13.52 -19.78 13.46
C PRO A 73 -12.73 -20.65 14.47
N ASN A 74 -12.73 -21.98 14.30
CA ASN A 74 -12.21 -22.95 15.28
C ASN A 74 -10.88 -23.64 14.90
N THR A 75 -10.16 -23.16 13.89
CA THR A 75 -8.86 -23.72 13.48
C THR A 75 -7.84 -22.62 13.21
N ARG A 76 -6.57 -22.99 12.94
CA ARG A 76 -5.53 -22.09 12.42
C ARG A 76 -5.92 -21.63 11.01
N SER A 77 -6.93 -20.77 10.91
CA SER A 77 -7.57 -20.37 9.66
C SER A 77 -7.03 -19.04 9.16
N LYS A 78 -7.26 -18.77 7.87
CA LYS A 78 -6.85 -17.52 7.24
C LYS A 78 -7.90 -16.44 7.51
N ARG A 79 -7.46 -15.24 7.87
CA ARG A 79 -8.32 -14.05 7.88
C ARG A 79 -8.48 -13.57 6.44
N ILE A 80 -9.71 -13.58 5.93
CA ILE A 80 -10.10 -13.11 4.61
C ILE A 80 -10.61 -11.69 4.76
N TYR A 81 -9.99 -10.76 4.04
CA TYR A 81 -10.39 -9.36 4.01
C TYR A 81 -11.29 -9.10 2.81
N THR A 82 -12.22 -8.17 2.96
CA THR A 82 -13.11 -7.67 1.90
C THR A 82 -13.20 -6.15 2.02
N ILE A 83 -13.13 -5.44 0.90
CA ILE A 83 -13.28 -3.98 0.89
C ILE A 83 -14.74 -3.60 1.21
N THR A 84 -14.94 -2.50 1.95
CA THR A 84 -16.27 -1.93 2.21
C THR A 84 -16.60 -0.84 1.20
N ALA A 85 -17.86 -0.39 1.16
CA ALA A 85 -18.24 0.80 0.38
C ALA A 85 -17.42 2.04 0.77
N GLY A 86 -17.10 2.21 2.07
CA GLY A 86 -16.24 3.29 2.55
C GLY A 86 -14.79 3.15 2.06
N GLY A 87 -14.27 1.93 1.98
CA GLY A 87 -12.97 1.65 1.39
C GLY A 87 -12.93 1.96 -0.11
N THR A 88 -13.95 1.53 -0.87
CA THR A 88 -14.05 1.82 -2.30
C THR A 88 -14.13 3.33 -2.56
N ALA A 89 -14.95 4.06 -1.78
CA ALA A 89 -15.06 5.52 -1.88
C ALA A 89 -13.76 6.26 -1.54
N ARG A 90 -12.84 5.62 -0.80
CA ARG A 90 -11.55 6.20 -0.41
C ARG A 90 -10.49 6.13 -1.51
N ILE A 91 -10.66 5.25 -2.51
CA ILE A 91 -9.67 5.00 -3.57
C ILE A 91 -9.25 6.28 -4.30
N PRO A 92 -10.16 7.14 -4.81
CA PRO A 92 -9.77 8.32 -5.59
C PRO A 92 -8.87 9.28 -4.80
N PHE A 93 -9.15 9.44 -3.51
CA PHE A 93 -8.34 10.29 -2.64
C PHE A 93 -6.92 9.74 -2.43
N VAL A 94 -6.78 8.43 -2.20
CA VAL A 94 -5.48 7.80 -2.02
C VAL A 94 -4.69 7.80 -3.33
N GLU A 95 -5.36 7.54 -4.45
CA GLU A 95 -4.77 7.60 -5.78
C GLU A 95 -4.23 9.00 -6.10
N GLN A 96 -5.01 10.05 -5.83
CA GLN A 96 -4.58 11.43 -6.05
C GLN A 96 -3.31 11.76 -5.24
N LYS A 97 -3.29 11.42 -3.95
CA LYS A 97 -2.10 11.62 -3.11
C LYS A 97 -0.88 10.85 -3.62
N VAL A 98 -1.10 9.63 -4.11
CA VAL A 98 -0.01 8.83 -4.66
C VAL A 98 0.53 9.46 -5.93
N ARG A 99 -0.36 9.95 -6.80
CA ARG A 99 -0.02 10.65 -8.04
C ARG A 99 0.79 11.92 -7.80
N GLU A 100 0.33 12.79 -6.90
CA GLU A 100 1.04 14.02 -6.53
C GLU A 100 2.48 13.72 -6.11
N ARG A 101 2.65 12.71 -5.24
CA ARG A 101 3.98 12.34 -4.75
C ARG A 101 4.88 11.70 -5.82
N LEU A 102 4.33 10.95 -6.78
CA LEU A 102 5.11 10.44 -7.91
C LEU A 102 5.64 11.59 -8.77
N ASN A 103 4.79 12.57 -9.07
CA ASN A 103 5.17 13.74 -9.86
C ASN A 103 6.28 14.54 -9.16
N ASP A 104 6.17 14.75 -7.84
CA ASP A 104 7.20 15.44 -7.07
C ASP A 104 8.54 14.68 -7.09
N MET A 105 8.48 13.34 -7.01
CA MET A 105 9.67 12.50 -7.04
C MET A 105 10.33 12.46 -8.41
N GLU A 106 9.54 12.47 -9.49
CA GLU A 106 10.04 12.53 -10.86
C GLU A 106 10.82 13.82 -11.08
N LEU A 107 10.25 14.97 -10.70
CA LEU A 107 10.93 16.27 -10.76
C LEU A 107 12.25 16.27 -9.95
N LEU A 108 12.22 15.73 -8.73
CA LEU A 108 13.43 15.64 -7.90
C LEU A 108 14.50 14.77 -8.56
N VAL A 109 14.11 13.62 -9.12
CA VAL A 109 15.05 12.71 -9.79
C VAL A 109 15.69 13.40 -10.99
N ASP A 110 14.93 14.15 -11.77
CA ASP A 110 15.48 14.88 -12.93
C ASP A 110 16.48 15.96 -12.51
N VAL A 111 16.14 16.76 -11.48
CA VAL A 111 17.08 17.75 -10.92
C VAL A 111 18.36 17.08 -10.41
N LEU A 112 18.25 15.95 -9.70
CA LEU A 112 19.42 15.25 -9.19
C LEU A 112 20.28 14.64 -10.30
N ARG A 113 19.67 14.17 -11.40
CA ARG A 113 20.42 13.68 -12.57
C ARG A 113 21.20 14.80 -13.22
N GLU A 114 20.54 15.92 -13.50
CA GLU A 114 21.17 17.08 -14.13
C GLU A 114 22.32 17.64 -13.28
N ASP A 115 22.07 17.86 -11.97
CA ASP A 115 23.04 18.46 -11.06
C ASP A 115 24.21 17.53 -10.71
N LEU A 116 23.94 16.24 -10.43
CA LEU A 116 24.93 15.33 -9.85
C LEU A 116 25.53 14.32 -10.83
N LEU A 117 24.85 14.00 -11.94
CA LEU A 117 25.21 12.88 -12.82
C LEU A 117 25.55 13.31 -14.24
N ASP A 118 24.94 14.38 -14.75
CA ASP A 118 25.15 14.87 -16.12
C ASP A 118 26.18 16.02 -16.21
N ASN A 119 26.76 16.46 -15.09
CA ASN A 119 27.88 17.42 -15.01
C ASN A 119 29.27 16.77 -15.25
N GLN A 120 29.41 15.93 -16.28
CA GLN A 120 30.71 15.53 -16.87
C GLN A 120 30.76 15.76 -18.38
#